data_AF-A0A3D0VJZ7-F1
#
_entry.id   AF-A0A3D0VJZ7-F1
#
_cell.length_a   1.000
_cell.length_b   1.000
_cell.length_c   1.000
_cell.angle_alpha   90.00
_cell.angle_beta   90.00
_cell.angle_gamma   90.00
#
_symmetry.space_group_name_H-M   'P 1'
#
loop_
_entity.id
_entity.type
_entity.pdbx_description
1 polymer ?
#
loop_
_entity_poly.entity_id
_entity_poly.type
_entity_poly.pdbx_seq_one_letter_code
_entity_poly.pdbx_strand_id
1 'polypeptide(L)'
;MIPFFWNVYITWRSAERVQVDDPWGFGASLEWATSCPPPRHNFTSLPRIRSERPALDLHHPELSQVHTVESPAAAAAVLGNADQKDSAK
;
A
#
# COMPACT_ATOMS: atom_id res chain seq x y z
N MET A 1 -4.74 -18.32 -26.25
CA MET A 1 -5.15 -16.91 -26.37
C MET A 1 -6.67 -16.73 -26.43
N ILE A 2 -7.40 -17.51 -27.21
CA ILE A 2 -8.88 -17.46 -27.30
C ILE A 2 -9.58 -17.45 -25.91
N PRO A 3 -9.29 -18.36 -24.96
CA PRO A 3 -9.95 -18.34 -23.65
C PRO A 3 -9.60 -17.10 -22.81
N PHE A 4 -8.40 -16.53 -22.99
CA PHE A 4 -7.98 -15.31 -22.29
C PHE A 4 -8.80 -14.11 -22.74
N PHE A 5 -8.94 -13.90 -24.06
CA PHE A 5 -9.75 -12.79 -24.59
C PHE A 5 -11.23 -12.94 -24.26
N TRP A 6 -11.76 -14.16 -24.28
CA TRP A 6 -13.15 -14.43 -23.87
C TRP A 6 -13.38 -14.07 -22.40
N ASN A 7 -12.45 -14.45 -21.51
CA ASN A 7 -12.52 -14.12 -20.10
C ASN A 7 -12.47 -12.60 -19.85
N VAL A 8 -11.56 -11.88 -20.52
CA VAL A 8 -11.47 -10.41 -20.44
C VAL A 8 -12.77 -9.75 -20.91
N TYR A 9 -13.35 -10.21 -22.02
CA TYR A 9 -14.59 -9.66 -22.57
C TYR A 9 -15.78 -9.83 -21.63
N ILE A 10 -15.99 -11.04 -21.09
CA ILE A 10 -17.09 -11.31 -20.16
C ILE A 10 -16.91 -10.50 -18.88
N THR A 11 -15.72 -10.51 -18.30
CA THR A 11 -15.43 -9.84 -17.03
C THR A 11 -15.63 -8.34 -17.14
N TRP A 12 -15.21 -7.72 -18.25
CA TRP A 12 -15.42 -6.29 -18.49
C TRP A 12 -16.90 -5.89 -18.58
N ARG A 13 -17.77 -6.77 -19.09
CA ARG A 13 -19.20 -6.46 -19.30
C ARG A 13 -20.09 -6.80 -18.11
N SER A 14 -19.77 -7.86 -17.37
CA SER A 14 -20.71 -8.51 -16.45
C SER A 14 -20.19 -8.74 -15.04
N ALA A 15 -18.92 -8.49 -14.75
CA ALA A 15 -18.38 -8.72 -13.42
C ALA A 15 -18.88 -7.68 -12.40
N GLU A 16 -18.93 -8.10 -11.13
CA GLU A 16 -19.22 -7.21 -10.02
C GLU A 16 -18.09 -6.18 -9.84
N ARG A 17 -18.47 -4.94 -9.53
CA ARG A 17 -17.51 -3.87 -9.31
C ARG A 17 -16.90 -4.00 -7.92
N VAL A 18 -15.58 -4.09 -7.86
CA VAL A 18 -14.82 -3.98 -6.63
C VAL A 18 -15.03 -2.58 -6.03
N GLN A 19 -15.41 -2.51 -4.76
CA GLN A 19 -15.60 -1.25 -4.00
C GLN A 19 -14.48 -1.02 -2.97
N VAL A 20 -13.44 -1.84 -3.01
CA VAL A 20 -12.31 -1.85 -2.06
C VAL A 20 -11.03 -1.47 -2.81
N ASP A 21 -10.11 -0.81 -2.12
CA ASP A 21 -8.82 -0.40 -2.67
C ASP A 21 -7.93 -1.62 -2.99
N ASP A 22 -7.93 -2.64 -2.11
CA ASP A 22 -7.25 -3.93 -2.32
C ASP A 22 -8.22 -5.12 -2.34
N PRO A 23 -8.63 -5.63 -3.53
CA PRO A 23 -9.46 -6.83 -3.64
C PRO A 23 -8.76 -8.14 -3.24
N TRP A 24 -7.42 -8.16 -3.13
CA TRP A 24 -6.64 -9.36 -2.82
C TRP A 24 -6.19 -9.41 -1.35
N GLY A 25 -6.22 -8.27 -0.67
CA GLY A 25 -6.02 -8.11 0.77
C GLY A 25 -4.57 -8.00 1.23
N PHE A 26 -3.59 -8.37 0.42
CA PHE A 26 -2.16 -8.36 0.79
C PHE A 26 -1.27 -7.56 -0.19
N GLY A 27 -1.84 -6.56 -0.84
CA GLY A 27 -1.13 -5.63 -1.71
C GLY A 27 -0.05 -4.86 -0.96
N ALA A 28 1.20 -4.96 -1.43
CA ALA A 28 2.35 -4.36 -0.74
C ALA A 28 2.64 -2.92 -1.21
N SER A 29 2.60 -2.71 -2.53
CA SER A 29 2.93 -1.46 -3.20
C SER A 29 1.84 -0.40 -3.06
N LEU A 30 2.19 0.87 -3.27
CA LEU A 30 1.27 2.02 -3.21
C LEU A 30 0.04 1.90 -4.12
N GLU A 31 0.10 1.10 -5.18
CA GLU A 31 -1.04 0.88 -6.09
C GLU A 31 -2.24 0.22 -5.41
N TRP A 32 -2.04 -0.46 -4.28
CA TRP A 32 -3.10 -1.09 -3.49
C TRP A 32 -3.64 -0.19 -2.37
N ALA A 33 -3.09 1.02 -2.22
CA ALA A 33 -3.60 2.05 -1.31
C ALA A 33 -4.49 3.09 -2.02
N THR A 34 -4.87 2.84 -3.27
CA THR A 34 -5.75 3.73 -4.06
C THR A 34 -7.01 3.01 -4.50
N SER A 35 -8.04 3.78 -4.83
CA SER A 35 -9.34 3.26 -5.21
C SER A 35 -9.32 2.49 -6.53
N CYS A 36 -10.22 1.52 -6.64
CA CYS A 36 -10.50 0.80 -7.89
C CYS A 36 -11.86 1.25 -8.46
N PRO A 37 -11.93 2.13 -9.49
CA PRO A 37 -10.85 2.61 -10.37
C PRO A 37 -10.02 3.77 -9.78
N PRO A 38 -8.75 3.95 -10.22
CA PRO A 38 -7.90 5.02 -9.71
C PRO A 38 -8.42 6.41 -10.07
N PRO A 39 -8.27 7.42 -9.20
CA PRO A 39 -8.62 8.80 -9.51
C PRO A 39 -7.68 9.37 -10.58
N ARG A 40 -8.09 10.48 -11.22
CA ARG A 40 -7.35 11.07 -12.35
C ARG A 40 -5.89 11.40 -12.05
N HIS A 41 -5.57 11.74 -10.80
CA HIS A 41 -4.20 12.00 -10.33
C HIS A 41 -3.63 10.88 -9.45
N ASN A 42 -4.07 9.63 -9.69
CA ASN A 42 -3.67 8.38 -9.04
C ASN A 42 -3.98 8.24 -7.54
N PHE A 43 -3.84 9.29 -6.72
CA PHE A 43 -4.02 9.22 -5.26
C PHE A 43 -4.90 10.35 -4.74
N THR A 44 -5.92 10.02 -3.95
CA THR A 44 -6.71 11.01 -3.20
C THR A 44 -5.96 11.49 -1.95
N SER A 45 -5.25 10.58 -1.29
CA SER A 45 -4.38 10.84 -0.13
C SER A 45 -3.22 9.85 -0.14
N LEU A 46 -2.03 10.28 0.29
CA LEU A 46 -0.87 9.40 0.39
C LEU A 46 -0.75 8.81 1.80
N PRO A 47 -0.66 7.48 1.94
CA PRO A 47 -0.38 6.88 3.24
C PRO A 47 1.06 7.17 3.66
N ARG A 48 1.29 7.17 4.98
CA ARG A 48 2.62 7.40 5.54
C ARG A 48 3.53 6.20 5.25
N ILE A 49 4.63 6.43 4.53
CA ILE A 49 5.58 5.37 4.15
C ILE A 49 6.51 5.08 5.33
N ARG A 50 6.44 3.86 5.87
CA ARG A 50 7.27 3.37 6.99
C ARG A 50 8.15 2.18 6.64
N SER A 51 7.82 1.46 5.56
CA SER A 51 8.55 0.29 5.07
C SER A 51 8.50 0.20 3.54
N GLU A 52 9.11 -0.87 3.00
CA GLU A 52 9.05 -1.27 1.58
C GLU A 52 7.63 -1.60 1.08
N ARG A 53 6.69 -1.88 1.99
CA ARG A 53 5.33 -2.36 1.70
C ARG A 53 4.26 -1.46 2.34
N PRO A 54 4.16 -0.18 1.92
CA PRO A 54 3.35 0.83 2.59
C PRO A 54 1.84 0.58 2.54
N ALA A 55 1.31 -0.11 1.52
CA ALA A 55 -0.13 -0.44 1.47
C ALA A 55 -0.47 -1.56 2.46
N LEU A 56 0.41 -2.56 2.60
CA LEU A 56 0.20 -3.64 3.56
C LEU A 56 0.23 -3.12 5.00
N ASP A 57 1.21 -2.27 5.33
CA ASP A 57 1.31 -1.69 6.69
C ASP A 57 0.09 -0.83 7.06
N LEU A 58 -0.57 -0.23 6.07
CA LEU A 58 -1.80 0.54 6.26
C LEU A 58 -3.00 -0.37 6.55
N HIS A 59 -3.15 -1.46 5.80
CA HIS A 59 -4.28 -2.38 5.93
C HIS A 59 -4.12 -3.39 7.08
N HIS A 60 -2.87 -3.71 7.42
CA HIS A 60 -2.47 -4.69 8.43
C HIS A 60 -1.45 -4.08 9.42
N PRO A 61 -1.87 -3.15 10.29
CA PRO A 61 -0.99 -2.57 11.29
C PRO A 61 -0.38 -3.63 12.23
N GLU A 62 -1.06 -4.76 12.42
CA GLU A 62 -0.57 -5.91 13.19
C GLU A 62 0.62 -6.64 12.55
N LEU A 63 0.78 -6.54 11.22
CA LEU A 63 1.90 -7.12 10.47
C LEU A 63 3.04 -6.13 10.25
N SER A 64 2.87 -4.88 10.70
CA SER A 64 3.90 -3.86 10.58
C SER A 64 5.16 -4.35 11.30
N GLN A 65 6.26 -4.44 10.55
CA GLN A 65 7.54 -4.76 11.16
C GLN A 65 7.90 -3.58 12.06
N VAL A 66 7.97 -3.83 13.37
CA VAL A 66 8.65 -2.93 14.30
C VAL A 66 10.10 -2.90 13.83
N HIS A 67 10.44 -1.92 13.00
CA HIS A 67 11.81 -1.58 12.72
C HIS A 67 12.39 -1.03 14.03
N THR A 68 12.87 -1.92 14.89
CA THR A 68 13.77 -1.56 15.99
C THR A 68 15.03 -1.04 15.31
N VAL A 69 15.08 0.27 15.10
CA VAL A 69 16.24 0.95 14.56
C VAL A 69 17.29 1.00 15.68
N GLU A 70 18.00 -0.11 15.92
CA GLU A 70 19.36 0.01 16.45
C GLU A 70 20.21 0.57 15.32
N SER A 71 20.29 1.90 15.24
CA SER A 71 21.16 2.56 14.27
C SER A 71 22.11 3.51 14.99
N PRO A 72 23.42 3.20 15.03
CA PRO A 72 24.46 4.19 15.24
C PRO A 72 24.82 4.85 13.89
N ALA A 73 23.86 5.15 13.02
CA ALA A 73 24.16 5.74 11.73
C ALA A 73 24.36 7.25 11.85
N ALA A 74 25.56 7.70 11.47
CA ALA A 74 25.98 9.11 11.41
C ALA A 74 25.02 10.04 10.64
N ALA A 75 24.15 9.50 9.78
CA ALA A 75 23.12 10.25 9.07
C ALA A 75 22.05 10.85 10.02
N ALA A 76 21.71 10.16 11.11
CA ALA A 76 20.74 10.65 12.10
C ALA A 76 21.25 11.92 12.83
N ALA A 77 22.57 12.06 12.97
CA ALA A 77 23.20 13.24 13.57
C ALA A 77 23.15 14.48 12.67
N VAL A 78 23.01 14.31 11.35
CA VAL A 78 23.05 15.41 10.36
C VAL A 78 21.65 15.82 9.89
N LEU A 79 20.77 14.85 9.67
CA LEU A 79 19.43 15.09 9.08
C LEU A 79 18.31 15.16 10.13
N GLY A 80 18.64 14.90 11.39
CA GLY A 80 17.66 14.68 12.46
C GLY A 80 17.00 13.31 12.32
N ASN A 81 16.47 12.80 13.43
CA ASN A 81 15.62 11.62 13.38
C ASN A 81 14.39 11.99 12.55
N ALA A 82 14.20 11.32 11.39
CA ALA A 82 12.90 11.30 10.74
C ALA A 82 11.88 10.94 11.81
N ASP A 83 10.77 11.69 11.93
CA ASP A 83 9.85 11.72 13.07
C ASP A 83 9.16 10.36 13.34
N GLN A 84 9.95 9.35 13.73
CA GLN A 84 9.57 8.00 14.11
C GLN A 84 9.10 8.03 15.56
N LYS A 85 8.06 8.82 15.83
CA LYS A 85 7.31 8.69 17.08
C LYS A 85 6.27 7.59 16.89
N ASP A 86 6.68 6.35 17.10
CA ASP A 86 5.74 5.29 17.44
C ASP A 86 5.56 5.32 18.95
N SER A 87 4.56 6.09 19.39
CA SER A 87 3.99 5.93 20.72
C SER A 87 3.07 4.73 20.64
N ALA A 88 3.57 3.56 21.03
CA ALA A 88 2.74 2.41 21.32
C ALA A 88 1.74 2.80 22.43
N LYS A 89 0.46 2.55 22.19
CA LYS A 89 -0.55 2.42 23.24
C LYS A 89 -1.23 1.08 23.07
#